data_AF-A8DD87-F1
#
_entry.id   AF-A8DD87-F1
#
_cell.length_a   1.000
_cell.length_b   1.000
_cell.length_c   1.000
_cell.angle_alpha   90.00
_cell.angle_beta   90.00
_cell.angle_gamma   90.00
#
_symmetry.space_group_name_H-M   'P 1'
#
loop_
_entity.id
_entity.type
_entity.pdbx_description
1 polymer ?
#
loop_
_entity_poly.entity_id
_entity_poly.type
_entity_poly.pdbx_seq_one_letter_code
_entity_poly.pdbx_strand_id
1 'polypeptide(L)'
;KKEMIMSDVAVEERRALIKRKKRERIETQPPEIQGLTEEQQMMIRELMDAQMKTFDTTFSHFKNFRLPGVLSSGCEMPESLQAPSREEAAKWSQVRKDLCSMKVSLQLRGEDGSVWNYKPPADNGGKEIFSLLPHMADMSTYMIKGIINFAKVISYFRDLPIEDQISLLKGATFELCQLRFNTVFNAETGTWECGRLSYCLEDTAGGFQQLLLEPMLKFHYMLKKLQLHEEEYVLMQAISLFSPDRPGVVQHHVVDQLQEQFAITLKAYIECNRPQSAHRFLFLKIMAMLTELRSINAQHTQRLLRIQDIHPFATPLMQELFSITDS
;
A
#
# COMPACT_ATOMS: atom_id res chain seq x y z
N LYS A 1 66.82 -28.61 -21.71
CA LYS A 1 65.91 -27.51 -21.27
C LYS A 1 66.77 -26.25 -21.13
N LYS A 2 66.59 -25.25 -21.99
CA LYS A 2 67.34 -23.99 -21.92
C LYS A 2 66.71 -23.14 -20.81
N GLU A 3 67.45 -22.86 -19.75
CA GLU A 3 67.00 -21.94 -18.69
C GLU A 3 66.95 -20.52 -19.27
N MET A 4 65.75 -19.93 -19.25
CA MET A 4 65.50 -18.58 -19.73
C MET A 4 65.80 -17.61 -18.59
N ILE A 5 67.05 -17.14 -18.51
CA ILE A 5 67.45 -16.09 -17.57
C ILE A 5 66.87 -14.78 -18.10
N MET A 6 65.79 -14.29 -17.47
CA MET A 6 65.23 -12.97 -17.78
C MET A 6 66.24 -11.89 -17.36
N SER A 7 66.41 -10.86 -18.19
CA SER A 7 67.26 -9.71 -17.83
C SER A 7 66.68 -8.91 -16.67
N ASP A 8 67.52 -8.26 -15.88
CA ASP A 8 67.12 -7.47 -14.71
C ASP A 8 66.10 -6.38 -15.06
N VAL A 9 66.21 -5.79 -16.25
CA VAL A 9 65.27 -4.79 -16.77
C VAL A 9 63.86 -5.37 -16.94
N ALA A 10 63.74 -6.59 -17.48
CA ALA A 10 62.45 -7.26 -17.65
C ALA A 10 61.82 -7.64 -16.29
N VAL A 11 62.64 -7.91 -15.27
CA VAL A 11 62.17 -8.17 -13.92
C VAL A 11 61.62 -6.90 -13.28
N GLU A 12 62.28 -5.76 -13.46
CA GLU A 12 61.82 -4.46 -12.92
C GLU A 12 60.53 -3.99 -13.58
N GLU A 13 60.42 -4.07 -14.91
CA GLU A 13 59.19 -3.72 -15.63
C GLU A 13 58.00 -4.57 -15.16
N ARG A 14 58.21 -5.87 -14.96
CA ARG A 14 57.18 -6.78 -14.45
C ARG A 14 56.77 -6.44 -13.02
N ARG A 15 57.72 -6.04 -12.16
CA ARG A 15 57.44 -5.57 -10.78
C ARG A 15 56.66 -4.26 -10.79
N ALA A 16 56.99 -3.32 -11.67
CA ALA A 16 56.28 -2.06 -11.83
C ALA A 16 54.84 -2.28 -12.32
N LEU A 17 54.65 -3.17 -13.30
CA LEU A 17 53.32 -3.54 -13.81
C LEU A 17 52.45 -4.20 -12.73
N ILE A 18 53.04 -5.07 -11.91
CA ILE A 18 52.35 -5.71 -10.78
C ILE A 18 51.97 -4.68 -9.71
N LYS A 19 52.86 -3.74 -9.37
CA LYS A 19 52.56 -2.65 -8.42
C LYS A 19 51.44 -1.75 -8.94
N ARG A 20 51.45 -1.41 -10.23
CA ARG A 20 50.41 -0.61 -10.88
C ARG A 20 49.07 -1.34 -10.88
N LYS A 21 49.02 -2.60 -11.31
CA LYS A 21 47.81 -3.43 -11.25
C LYS A 21 47.30 -3.65 -9.82
N LYS A 22 48.20 -3.70 -8.83
CA LYS A 22 47.82 -3.80 -7.41
C LYS A 22 47.22 -2.48 -6.90
N ARG A 23 47.75 -1.33 -7.33
CA ARG A 23 47.20 -0.01 -7.01
C ARG A 23 45.84 0.21 -7.67
N GLU A 24 45.72 -0.12 -8.96
CA GLU A 24 44.45 -0.07 -9.70
C GLU A 24 43.40 -1.00 -9.06
N ARG A 25 43.79 -2.20 -8.58
CA ARG A 25 42.88 -3.09 -7.83
C ARG A 25 42.44 -2.55 -6.47
N ILE A 26 43.29 -1.77 -5.80
CA ILE A 26 42.97 -1.13 -4.52
C ILE A 26 42.02 0.06 -4.76
N GLU A 27 42.23 0.83 -5.82
CA GLU A 27 41.34 1.93 -6.24
C GLU A 27 39.99 1.44 -6.79
N THR A 28 39.92 0.22 -7.35
CA THR A 28 38.66 -0.41 -7.78
C THR A 28 37.98 -1.26 -6.70
N GLN A 29 38.39 -1.19 -5.43
CA GLN A 29 37.54 -1.77 -4.39
C GLN A 29 36.20 -1.01 -4.39
N PRO A 30 35.05 -1.71 -4.42
CA PRO A 30 33.78 -1.03 -4.18
C PRO A 30 33.88 -0.28 -2.85
N PRO A 31 33.26 0.90 -2.71
CA PRO A 31 33.26 1.61 -1.43
C PRO A 31 32.87 0.61 -0.35
N GLU A 32 33.63 0.56 0.76
CA GLU A 32 33.26 -0.24 1.92
C GLU A 32 31.76 -0.03 2.15
N ILE A 33 30.97 -1.11 2.16
CA ILE A 33 29.54 -1.04 2.41
C ILE A 33 29.41 -0.56 3.86
N GLN A 34 29.39 0.76 4.01
CA GLN A 34 29.22 1.41 5.29
C GLN A 34 27.80 1.05 5.70
N GLY A 35 27.68 0.30 6.80
CA GLY A 35 26.38 -0.10 7.33
C GLY A 35 25.51 1.11 7.64
N LEU A 36 24.23 0.86 7.91
CA LEU A 36 23.29 1.91 8.34
C LEU A 36 23.86 2.70 9.52
N THR A 37 23.75 4.02 9.45
CA THR A 37 24.09 4.93 10.56
C THR A 37 23.22 4.65 11.78
N GLU A 38 23.67 5.05 12.98
CA GLU A 38 22.88 4.86 14.20
C GLU A 38 21.51 5.56 14.12
N GLU A 39 21.45 6.74 13.51
CA GLU A 39 20.22 7.49 13.27
C GLU A 39 19.25 6.72 12.36
N GLN A 40 19.74 6.20 11.23
CA GLN A 40 18.95 5.37 10.32
C GLN A 40 18.41 4.11 11.01
N GLN A 41 19.24 3.45 11.83
CA GLN A 41 18.80 2.28 12.57
C GLN A 41 17.74 2.63 13.63
N MET A 42 17.89 3.75 14.34
CA MET A 42 16.88 4.23 15.29
C MET A 42 15.56 4.55 14.60
N MET A 43 15.62 5.20 13.44
CA MET A 43 14.45 5.51 12.62
C MET A 43 13.69 4.24 12.22
N ILE A 44 14.39 3.22 11.70
CA ILE A 44 13.75 1.95 11.34
C ILE A 44 13.17 1.27 12.58
N ARG A 45 13.89 1.24 13.71
CA ARG A 45 13.39 0.64 14.96
C ARG A 45 12.10 1.30 15.44
N GLU A 46 12.03 2.63 15.40
CA GLU A 46 10.81 3.36 15.78
C GLU A 46 9.64 3.03 14.85
N LEU A 47 9.87 3.00 13.53
CA LEU A 47 8.84 2.64 12.55
C LEU A 47 8.34 1.19 12.72
N MET A 48 9.25 0.26 13.00
CA MET A 48 8.91 -1.15 13.25
C MET A 48 8.13 -1.31 14.56
N ASP A 49 8.52 -0.63 15.63
CA ASP A 49 7.79 -0.63 16.90
C ASP A 49 6.38 -0.01 16.74
N ALA A 50 6.28 1.10 16.01
CA ALA A 50 5.00 1.70 15.66
C ALA A 50 4.11 0.73 14.87
N GLN A 51 4.67 0.03 13.87
CA GLN A 51 3.95 -0.96 13.09
C GLN A 51 3.46 -2.12 13.97
N MET A 52 4.33 -2.72 14.77
CA MET A 52 4.02 -3.84 15.65
C MET A 52 2.90 -3.49 16.66
N LYS A 53 2.93 -2.29 17.23
CA LYS A 53 1.94 -1.84 18.22
C LYS A 53 0.57 -1.52 17.63
N THR A 54 0.49 -1.25 16.33
CA THR A 54 -0.69 -0.61 15.72
C THR A 54 -1.26 -1.35 14.52
N PHE A 55 -0.60 -2.40 14.05
CA PHE A 55 -1.13 -3.28 13.02
C PHE A 55 -1.42 -4.67 13.58
N ASP A 56 -2.71 -4.94 13.81
CA ASP A 56 -3.19 -6.29 14.08
C ASP A 56 -3.22 -7.10 12.79
N THR A 57 -2.09 -7.73 12.47
CA THR A 57 -1.90 -8.57 11.28
C THR A 57 -2.86 -9.76 11.22
N THR A 58 -3.40 -10.18 12.37
CA THR A 58 -4.34 -11.30 12.49
C THR A 58 -5.80 -10.87 12.45
N PHE A 59 -6.07 -9.55 12.45
CA PHE A 59 -7.40 -8.96 12.53
C PHE A 59 -8.26 -9.53 13.68
N SER A 60 -7.61 -9.96 14.76
CA SER A 60 -8.25 -10.55 15.94
C SER A 60 -9.14 -9.56 16.71
N HIS A 61 -8.86 -8.26 16.63
CA HIS A 61 -9.64 -7.19 17.25
C HIS A 61 -10.70 -6.61 16.31
N PHE A 62 -10.72 -7.00 15.04
CA PHE A 62 -11.78 -6.62 14.12
C PHE A 62 -13.02 -7.48 14.37
N LYS A 63 -13.92 -6.98 15.23
CA LYS A 63 -15.16 -7.64 15.65
C LYS A 63 -16.34 -6.69 15.48
N ASN A 64 -17.56 -7.22 15.60
CA ASN A 64 -18.81 -6.45 15.53
C ASN A 64 -18.99 -5.67 14.20
N PHE A 65 -18.41 -6.19 13.11
CA PHE A 65 -18.58 -5.66 11.76
C PHE A 65 -19.90 -6.13 11.15
N ARG A 66 -20.45 -5.31 10.26
CA ARG A 66 -21.65 -5.66 9.48
C ARG A 66 -21.28 -6.69 8.43
N LEU A 67 -22.17 -7.65 8.19
CA LEU A 67 -22.09 -8.62 7.09
C LEU A 67 -23.22 -8.34 6.10
N PRO A 68 -23.04 -8.67 4.80
CA PRO A 68 -24.15 -8.65 3.86
C PRO A 68 -25.30 -9.51 4.38
N GLY A 69 -26.52 -8.96 4.37
CA GLY A 69 -27.70 -9.73 4.74
C GLY A 69 -27.92 -10.89 3.77
N VAL A 70 -28.50 -11.99 4.26
CA VAL A 70 -29.14 -12.98 3.38
C VAL A 70 -30.29 -12.24 2.72
N LEU A 71 -30.15 -11.89 1.44
CA LEU A 71 -31.21 -11.25 0.68
C LEU A 71 -32.36 -12.27 0.58
N SER A 72 -33.31 -12.21 1.49
CA SER A 72 -34.66 -12.72 1.24
C SER A 72 -35.13 -11.98 -0.01
N SER A 73 -35.38 -12.72 -1.08
CA SER A 73 -36.10 -12.25 -2.26
C SER A 73 -37.38 -11.54 -1.81
N GLY A 74 -37.36 -10.22 -1.65
CA GLY A 74 -38.50 -9.48 -1.12
C GLY A 74 -38.23 -8.07 -0.62
N CYS A 75 -37.10 -7.42 -0.96
CA CYS A 75 -36.98 -5.99 -0.73
C CYS A 75 -37.57 -5.26 -1.93
N GLU A 76 -38.85 -4.92 -1.79
CA GLU A 76 -39.59 -4.12 -2.75
C GLU A 76 -38.79 -2.85 -3.08
N MET A 77 -38.72 -2.55 -4.38
CA MET A 77 -38.29 -1.23 -4.85
C MET A 77 -39.11 -0.18 -4.10
N PRO A 78 -38.51 0.92 -3.59
CA PRO A 78 -39.30 2.09 -3.33
C PRO A 78 -39.94 2.48 -4.67
N GLU A 79 -41.24 2.29 -4.80
CA GLU A 79 -42.04 2.82 -5.90
C GLU A 79 -41.95 4.35 -5.87
N SER A 80 -40.87 4.89 -6.43
CA SER A 80 -40.88 6.26 -6.91
C SER A 80 -41.29 6.20 -8.38
N LEU A 81 -42.51 6.65 -8.63
CA LEU A 81 -43.22 6.69 -9.92
C LEU A 81 -42.62 7.70 -10.93
N GLN A 82 -41.30 7.86 -10.96
CA GLN A 82 -40.63 8.69 -11.95
C GLN A 82 -39.49 7.89 -12.58
N ALA A 83 -39.48 7.83 -13.92
CA ALA A 83 -38.31 7.37 -14.64
C ALA A 83 -37.11 8.20 -14.18
N PRO A 84 -35.99 7.57 -13.76
CA PRO A 84 -34.84 8.29 -13.27
C PRO A 84 -34.40 9.32 -14.31
N SER A 85 -34.05 10.52 -13.86
CA SER A 85 -33.57 11.57 -14.76
C SER A 85 -32.36 11.07 -15.55
N ARG A 86 -32.12 11.64 -16.74
CA ARG A 86 -30.96 11.27 -17.57
C ARG A 86 -29.63 11.40 -16.81
N GLU A 87 -29.56 12.36 -15.89
CA GLU A 87 -28.41 12.60 -15.04
C GLU A 87 -28.24 11.50 -13.98
N GLU A 88 -29.30 11.13 -13.26
CA GLU A 88 -29.26 10.02 -12.31
C GLU A 88 -28.90 8.70 -12.99
N ALA A 89 -29.46 8.43 -14.18
CA ALA A 89 -29.14 7.22 -14.95
C ALA A 89 -27.64 7.17 -15.33
N ALA A 90 -27.03 8.30 -15.66
CA ALA A 90 -25.59 8.40 -15.93
C ALA A 90 -24.76 8.16 -14.65
N LYS A 91 -25.16 8.75 -13.52
CA LYS A 91 -24.53 8.50 -12.21
C LYS A 91 -24.55 7.02 -11.84
N TRP A 92 -25.72 6.37 -11.95
CA TRP A 92 -25.89 4.93 -11.70
C TRP A 92 -25.05 4.05 -12.65
N SER A 93 -24.94 4.44 -13.93
CA SER A 93 -24.07 3.73 -14.88
C SER A 93 -22.60 3.82 -14.47
N GLN A 94 -22.14 4.99 -14.01
CA GLN A 94 -20.76 5.16 -13.58
C GLN A 94 -20.46 4.40 -12.27
N VAL A 95 -21.36 4.46 -11.29
CA VAL A 95 -21.20 3.73 -10.01
C VAL A 95 -21.16 2.22 -10.22
N ARG A 96 -21.97 1.68 -11.15
CA ARG A 96 -21.88 0.27 -11.53
C ARG A 96 -20.51 -0.10 -12.08
N LYS A 97 -19.93 0.73 -12.96
CA LYS A 97 -18.57 0.50 -13.47
C LYS A 97 -17.53 0.54 -12.36
N ASP A 98 -17.64 1.51 -11.46
CA ASP A 98 -16.71 1.71 -10.34
C ASP A 98 -16.75 0.53 -9.34
N LEU A 99 -17.92 -0.08 -9.10
CA LEU A 99 -18.05 -1.24 -8.21
C LEU A 99 -17.75 -2.58 -8.90
N CYS A 100 -18.06 -2.70 -10.19
CA CYS A 100 -17.80 -3.93 -10.94
C CYS A 100 -16.31 -4.14 -11.24
N SER A 101 -15.47 -3.11 -11.13
CA SER A 101 -14.04 -3.24 -11.39
C SER A 101 -13.29 -4.03 -10.30
N MET A 102 -13.88 -4.20 -9.11
CA MET A 102 -13.29 -4.96 -8.01
C MET A 102 -14.35 -5.72 -7.20
N LYS A 103 -14.81 -6.86 -7.75
CA LYS A 103 -15.71 -7.77 -7.03
C LYS A 103 -14.91 -8.78 -6.21
N VAL A 104 -15.26 -8.89 -4.93
CA VAL A 104 -14.67 -9.87 -4.01
C VAL A 104 -15.74 -10.72 -3.34
N SER A 105 -15.48 -12.01 -3.20
CA SER A 105 -16.17 -12.86 -2.24
C SER A 105 -15.58 -12.69 -0.85
N LEU A 106 -16.42 -12.97 0.16
CA LEU A 106 -16.05 -12.88 1.56
C LEU A 106 -16.20 -14.25 2.21
N GLN A 107 -15.12 -14.74 2.81
CA GLN A 107 -15.12 -15.95 3.63
C GLN A 107 -14.88 -15.58 5.09
N LEU A 108 -15.62 -16.22 6.00
CA LEU A 108 -15.44 -16.12 7.46
C LEU A 108 -15.26 -17.52 8.05
N ARG A 109 -14.11 -17.77 8.69
CA ARG A 109 -13.78 -19.02 9.38
C ARG A 109 -14.06 -18.92 10.88
N GLY A 110 -15.03 -19.70 11.36
CA GLY A 110 -15.43 -19.79 12.76
C GLY A 110 -14.39 -20.46 13.65
N GLU A 111 -14.56 -20.32 14.98
CA GLU A 111 -13.71 -20.97 15.98
C GLU A 111 -13.96 -22.48 16.09
N ASP A 112 -15.19 -22.88 15.79
CA ASP A 112 -15.67 -24.26 15.73
C ASP A 112 -15.27 -24.98 14.43
N GLY A 113 -14.50 -24.32 13.55
CA GLY A 113 -14.13 -24.84 12.23
C GLY A 113 -15.22 -24.65 11.16
N SER A 114 -16.35 -24.02 11.47
CA SER A 114 -17.36 -23.67 10.47
C SER A 114 -16.81 -22.64 9.48
N VAL A 115 -17.30 -22.67 8.24
CA VAL A 115 -16.91 -21.71 7.20
C VAL A 115 -18.17 -21.12 6.58
N TRP A 116 -18.32 -19.80 6.73
CA TRP A 116 -19.35 -19.03 6.05
C TRP A 116 -18.76 -18.38 4.81
N ASN A 117 -19.45 -18.46 3.68
CA ASN A 117 -19.02 -17.88 2.42
C ASN A 117 -20.12 -16.99 1.85
N TYR A 118 -19.72 -15.82 1.38
CA TYR A 118 -20.56 -14.88 0.66
C TYR A 118 -20.00 -14.66 -0.73
N LYS A 119 -20.86 -14.88 -1.72
CA LYS A 119 -20.59 -14.55 -3.11
C LYS A 119 -21.40 -13.30 -3.48
N PRO A 120 -20.77 -12.24 -4.02
CA PRO A 120 -21.51 -11.06 -4.44
C PRO A 120 -22.48 -11.41 -5.59
N PRO A 121 -23.68 -10.81 -5.60
CA PRO A 121 -24.66 -11.06 -6.64
C PRO A 121 -24.17 -10.58 -8.01
N ALA A 122 -24.74 -11.18 -9.07
CA ALA A 122 -24.60 -10.63 -10.42
C ALA A 122 -25.20 -9.22 -10.47
N ASP A 123 -24.66 -8.36 -11.34
CA ASP A 123 -25.22 -7.02 -11.55
C ASP A 123 -26.52 -7.16 -12.35
N ASN A 124 -27.66 -6.99 -11.67
CA ASN A 124 -28.98 -7.01 -12.28
C ASN A 124 -29.57 -5.59 -12.37
N GLY A 125 -28.74 -4.55 -12.19
CA GLY A 125 -29.14 -3.15 -12.27
C GLY A 125 -29.81 -2.58 -11.02
N GLY A 126 -29.78 -3.27 -9.89
CA GLY A 126 -30.40 -2.83 -8.64
C GLY A 126 -29.40 -2.53 -7.50
N LYS A 127 -29.93 -2.44 -6.27
CA LYS A 127 -29.17 -2.10 -5.05
C LYS A 127 -28.26 -3.22 -4.56
N GLU A 128 -28.35 -4.42 -5.15
CA GLU A 128 -27.56 -5.59 -4.79
C GLU A 128 -26.05 -5.38 -4.98
N ILE A 129 -25.64 -4.43 -5.84
CA ILE A 129 -24.24 -4.06 -6.05
C ILE A 129 -23.60 -3.40 -4.81
N PHE A 130 -24.40 -2.93 -3.85
CA PHE A 130 -23.95 -2.24 -2.63
C PHE A 130 -23.88 -3.13 -1.40
N SER A 131 -24.27 -4.40 -1.51
CA SER A 131 -24.42 -5.35 -0.39
C SER A 131 -23.20 -5.45 0.54
N LEU A 132 -21.99 -5.28 0.00
CA LEU A 132 -20.73 -5.41 0.73
C LEU A 132 -20.20 -4.07 1.26
N LEU A 133 -20.77 -2.93 0.84
CA LEU A 133 -20.28 -1.60 1.22
C LEU A 133 -20.31 -1.36 2.74
N PRO A 134 -21.35 -1.74 3.51
CA PRO A 134 -21.33 -1.57 4.96
C PRO A 134 -20.18 -2.32 5.64
N HIS A 135 -19.89 -3.54 5.17
CA HIS A 135 -18.77 -4.35 5.66
C HIS A 135 -17.42 -3.70 5.33
N MET A 136 -17.26 -3.23 4.09
CA MET A 136 -16.05 -2.54 3.65
C MET A 136 -15.82 -1.22 4.39
N ALA A 137 -16.89 -0.50 4.76
CA ALA A 137 -16.80 0.71 5.58
C ALA A 137 -16.30 0.39 7.00
N ASP A 138 -16.76 -0.71 7.61
CA ASP A 138 -16.30 -1.15 8.92
C ASP A 138 -14.82 -1.57 8.89
N MET A 139 -14.42 -2.37 7.88
CA MET A 139 -13.03 -2.78 7.68
C MET A 139 -12.12 -1.56 7.44
N SER A 140 -12.55 -0.63 6.58
CA SER A 140 -11.80 0.60 6.32
C SER A 140 -11.65 1.43 7.58
N THR A 141 -12.72 1.60 8.36
CA THR A 141 -12.70 2.34 9.63
C THR A 141 -11.75 1.71 10.65
N TYR A 142 -11.73 0.37 10.72
CA TYR A 142 -10.79 -0.36 11.57
C TYR A 142 -9.34 -0.09 11.15
N MET A 143 -9.03 -0.21 9.87
CA MET A 143 -7.68 0.05 9.33
C MET A 143 -7.25 1.51 9.54
N ILE A 144 -8.15 2.46 9.28
CA ILE A 144 -7.93 3.90 9.50
C ILE A 144 -7.50 4.16 10.95
N LYS A 145 -8.19 3.59 11.94
CA LYS A 145 -7.80 3.75 13.36
C LYS A 145 -6.40 3.22 13.62
N GLY A 146 -6.04 2.09 13.02
CA GLY A 146 -4.68 1.55 13.05
C GLY A 146 -3.64 2.50 12.46
N ILE A 147 -3.94 3.17 11.33
CA ILE A 147 -3.06 4.16 10.71
C ILE A 147 -2.90 5.42 11.56
N ILE A 148 -3.98 5.93 12.13
CA ILE A 148 -3.91 7.10 13.04
C ILE A 148 -3.03 6.76 14.25
N ASN A 149 -3.19 5.57 14.82
CA ASN A 149 -2.35 5.12 15.93
C ASN A 149 -0.89 4.93 15.52
N PHE A 150 -0.62 4.39 14.32
CA PHE A 150 0.73 4.28 13.76
C PHE A 150 1.42 5.63 13.72
N ALA A 151 0.78 6.63 13.13
CA ALA A 151 1.31 7.99 13.02
C ALA A 151 1.59 8.60 14.42
N LYS A 152 0.68 8.40 15.39
CA LYS A 152 0.84 8.93 16.76
C LYS A 152 2.01 8.33 17.55
N VAL A 153 2.47 7.12 17.21
CA VAL A 153 3.65 6.52 17.88
C VAL A 153 4.94 7.18 17.40
N ILE A 154 5.00 7.63 16.16
CA ILE A 154 6.19 8.21 15.52
C ILE A 154 6.46 9.62 16.08
N SER A 155 7.62 9.82 16.68
CA SER A 155 8.07 11.09 17.26
C SER A 155 8.04 12.23 16.24
N TYR A 156 8.64 12.02 15.06
CA TYR A 156 8.66 13.01 13.97
C TYR A 156 7.27 13.51 13.56
N PHE A 157 6.23 12.69 13.69
CA PHE A 157 4.86 13.09 13.37
C PHE A 157 4.23 13.91 14.50
N ARG A 158 4.45 13.52 15.75
CA ARG A 158 3.92 14.23 16.92
C ARG A 158 4.46 15.64 17.06
N ASP A 159 5.68 15.89 16.60
CA ASP A 159 6.34 17.18 16.69
C ASP A 159 5.82 18.20 15.65
N LEU A 160 5.04 17.75 14.66
CA LEU A 160 4.37 18.63 13.69
C LEU A 160 3.15 19.33 14.31
N PRO A 161 2.73 20.51 13.80
CA PRO A 161 1.47 21.13 14.17
C PRO A 161 0.29 20.20 13.95
N ILE A 162 -0.77 20.33 14.77
CA ILE A 162 -1.93 19.44 14.68
C ILE A 162 -2.64 19.56 13.32
N GLU A 163 -2.62 20.74 12.72
CA GLU A 163 -3.16 21.00 11.39
C GLU A 163 -2.42 20.20 10.31
N ASP A 164 -1.08 20.15 10.40
CA ASP A 164 -0.25 19.36 9.49
C ASP A 164 -0.44 17.86 9.73
N GLN A 165 -0.51 17.43 10.99
CA GLN A 165 -0.82 16.04 11.32
C GLN A 165 -2.14 15.59 10.69
N ILE A 166 -3.20 16.42 10.76
CA ILE A 166 -4.49 16.14 10.14
C ILE A 166 -4.36 16.09 8.61
N SER A 167 -3.70 17.08 8.00
CA SER A 167 -3.52 17.15 6.54
C SER A 167 -2.76 15.95 5.97
N LEU A 168 -1.69 15.52 6.66
CA LEU A 168 -0.93 14.33 6.29
C LEU A 168 -1.76 13.05 6.41
N LEU A 169 -2.53 12.88 7.50
CA LEU A 169 -3.43 11.74 7.67
C LEU A 169 -4.52 11.72 6.59
N LYS A 170 -5.19 12.85 6.33
CA LYS A 170 -6.20 12.94 5.26
C LYS A 170 -5.62 12.56 3.90
N GLY A 171 -4.40 13.00 3.62
CA GLY A 171 -3.72 12.71 2.36
C GLY A 171 -3.26 11.25 2.21
N ALA A 172 -2.76 10.64 3.28
CA ALA A 172 -2.01 9.37 3.19
C ALA A 172 -2.79 8.14 3.67
N THR A 173 -3.90 8.29 4.39
CA THR A 173 -4.53 7.15 5.09
C THR A 173 -4.91 6.00 4.15
N PHE A 174 -5.51 6.30 2.99
CA PHE A 174 -5.83 5.26 2.01
C PHE A 174 -4.58 4.52 1.54
N GLU A 175 -3.50 5.24 1.26
CA GLU A 175 -2.24 4.68 0.78
C GLU A 175 -1.63 3.73 1.80
N LEU A 176 -1.57 4.14 3.07
CA LEU A 176 -1.06 3.30 4.16
C LEU A 176 -1.95 2.06 4.37
N CYS A 177 -3.27 2.18 4.25
CA CYS A 177 -4.17 1.01 4.26
C CYS A 177 -3.80 0.01 3.14
N GLN A 178 -3.56 0.47 1.91
CA GLN A 178 -3.19 -0.42 0.79
C GLN A 178 -1.83 -1.08 1.00
N LEU A 179 -0.84 -0.36 1.55
CA LEU A 179 0.46 -0.93 1.90
C LEU A 179 0.34 -2.05 2.94
N ARG A 180 -0.48 -1.84 4.00
CA ARG A 180 -0.77 -2.87 5.00
C ARG A 180 -1.56 -4.05 4.43
N PHE A 181 -2.55 -3.80 3.57
CA PHE A 181 -3.26 -4.89 2.90
C PHE A 181 -2.35 -5.72 1.99
N ASN A 182 -1.31 -5.13 1.40
CA ASN A 182 -0.37 -5.89 0.58
C ASN A 182 0.42 -6.95 1.36
N THR A 183 0.72 -6.69 2.64
CA THR A 183 1.46 -7.66 3.47
C THR A 183 0.65 -8.94 3.68
N VAL A 184 -0.68 -8.84 3.76
CA VAL A 184 -1.63 -9.95 3.87
C VAL A 184 -2.24 -10.39 2.54
N PHE A 185 -1.78 -9.84 1.41
CA PHE A 185 -2.24 -10.26 0.09
C PHE A 185 -1.47 -11.48 -0.40
N ASN A 186 -2.20 -12.54 -0.75
CA ASN A 186 -1.69 -13.72 -1.40
C ASN A 186 -1.90 -13.61 -2.91
N ALA A 187 -0.81 -13.38 -3.65
CA ALA A 187 -0.85 -13.19 -5.09
C ALA A 187 -1.10 -14.50 -5.86
N GLU A 188 -0.88 -15.67 -5.27
CA GLU A 188 -1.16 -16.95 -5.94
C GLU A 188 -2.65 -17.23 -5.99
N THR A 189 -3.37 -16.89 -4.92
CA THR A 189 -4.81 -17.11 -4.79
C THR A 189 -5.64 -15.86 -5.09
N GLY A 190 -5.02 -14.70 -5.26
CA GLY A 190 -5.73 -13.42 -5.43
C GLY A 190 -6.60 -13.07 -4.23
N THR A 191 -6.12 -13.38 -3.02
CA THR A 191 -6.89 -13.27 -1.77
C THR A 191 -6.19 -12.38 -0.76
N TRP A 192 -6.92 -11.47 -0.10
CA TRP A 192 -6.45 -10.81 1.12
C TRP A 192 -6.82 -11.66 2.34
N GLU A 193 -5.81 -12.12 3.06
CA GLU A 193 -5.93 -13.06 4.18
C GLU A 193 -5.93 -12.33 5.53
N CYS A 194 -7.09 -11.79 5.90
CA CYS A 194 -7.30 -11.00 7.12
C CYS A 194 -7.69 -11.89 8.32
N GLY A 195 -6.81 -12.83 8.68
CA GLY A 195 -7.03 -13.75 9.81
C GLY A 195 -8.17 -14.73 9.60
N ARG A 196 -9.29 -14.54 10.29
CA ARG A 196 -10.51 -15.36 10.08
C ARG A 196 -11.30 -14.95 8.84
N LEU A 197 -11.11 -13.73 8.37
CA LEU A 197 -11.73 -13.21 7.16
C LEU A 197 -10.80 -13.40 5.97
N SER A 198 -11.37 -13.70 4.81
CA SER A 198 -10.65 -13.69 3.55
C SER A 198 -11.48 -13.00 2.47
N TYR A 199 -10.84 -12.11 1.71
CA TYR A 199 -11.44 -11.42 0.57
C TYR A 199 -10.82 -11.97 -0.71
N CYS A 200 -11.58 -12.75 -1.47
CA CYS A 200 -11.08 -13.41 -2.67
C CYS A 200 -11.58 -12.67 -3.91
N LEU A 201 -10.68 -12.39 -4.86
CA LEU A 201 -11.07 -11.80 -6.15
C LEU A 201 -11.96 -12.77 -6.93
N GLU A 202 -13.12 -12.28 -7.37
CA GLU A 202 -13.98 -13.06 -8.25
C GLU A 202 -13.41 -13.03 -9.68
N ASP A 203 -13.42 -14.19 -10.34
CA ASP A 203 -12.97 -14.29 -11.72
C ASP A 203 -13.88 -13.46 -12.64
N THR A 204 -13.26 -12.63 -13.48
CA THR A 204 -13.98 -11.82 -14.46
C THR A 204 -13.94 -12.53 -15.80
N ALA A 205 -14.91 -12.28 -16.68
CA ALA A 205 -15.01 -12.98 -17.97
C ALA A 205 -13.75 -12.89 -18.87
N GLY A 206 -12.82 -11.96 -18.60
CA GLY A 206 -11.54 -11.82 -19.29
C GLY A 206 -10.32 -12.39 -18.56
N GLY A 207 -10.51 -13.09 -17.44
CA GLY A 207 -9.45 -13.71 -16.64
C GLY A 207 -8.43 -12.70 -16.07
N PHE A 208 -7.23 -13.20 -15.76
CA PHE A 208 -6.19 -12.43 -15.07
C PHE A 208 -5.75 -11.15 -15.81
N GLN A 209 -5.72 -11.15 -17.15
CA GLN A 209 -5.34 -9.96 -17.91
C GLN A 209 -6.32 -8.80 -17.72
N GLN A 210 -7.62 -9.11 -17.62
CA GLN A 210 -8.65 -8.12 -17.36
C GLN A 210 -8.55 -7.57 -15.93
N LEU A 211 -8.21 -8.41 -14.95
CA LEU A 211 -7.99 -7.98 -13.56
C LEU A 211 -6.84 -6.96 -13.46
N LEU A 212 -5.78 -7.13 -14.26
CA LEU A 212 -4.65 -6.18 -14.28
C LEU A 212 -4.97 -4.84 -14.95
N LEU A 213 -6.16 -4.67 -15.56
CA LEU A 213 -6.63 -3.36 -16.02
C LEU A 213 -7.15 -2.49 -14.88
N GLU A 214 -7.55 -3.09 -13.75
CA GLU A 214 -7.93 -2.33 -12.55
C GLU A 214 -6.65 -1.89 -11.80
N PRO A 215 -6.36 -0.58 -11.70
CA PRO A 215 -5.09 -0.08 -11.16
C PRO A 215 -4.77 -0.57 -9.75
N MET A 216 -5.79 -0.68 -8.88
CA MET A 216 -5.60 -1.16 -7.52
C MET A 216 -5.12 -2.61 -7.49
N LEU A 217 -5.71 -3.49 -8.30
CA LEU A 217 -5.31 -4.90 -8.37
C LEU A 217 -3.89 -5.03 -8.93
N LYS A 218 -3.61 -4.35 -10.04
CA LYS A 218 -2.27 -4.32 -10.64
C LYS A 218 -1.22 -3.85 -9.62
N PHE A 219 -1.52 -2.83 -8.82
CA PHE A 219 -0.65 -2.37 -7.74
C PHE A 219 -0.34 -3.48 -6.74
N HIS A 220 -1.35 -4.21 -6.25
CA HIS A 220 -1.13 -5.29 -5.28
C HIS A 220 -0.23 -6.40 -5.82
N TYR A 221 -0.48 -6.85 -7.05
CA TYR A 221 0.36 -7.88 -7.69
C TYR A 221 1.79 -7.39 -7.95
N MET A 222 1.96 -6.16 -8.44
CA MET A 222 3.28 -5.59 -8.71
C MET A 222 4.10 -5.42 -7.43
N LEU A 223 3.49 -4.91 -6.36
CA LEU A 223 4.16 -4.69 -5.08
C LEU A 223 4.55 -6.03 -4.42
N LYS A 224 3.64 -7.02 -4.42
CA LYS A 224 3.92 -8.34 -3.82
C LYS A 224 5.08 -9.05 -4.52
N LYS A 225 5.21 -8.87 -5.84
CA LYS A 225 6.32 -9.41 -6.65
C LYS A 225 7.70 -8.84 -6.27
N LEU A 226 7.76 -7.68 -5.63
CA LEU A 226 9.02 -7.11 -5.14
C LEU A 226 9.57 -7.85 -3.91
N GLN A 227 8.76 -8.70 -3.25
CA GLN A 227 9.17 -9.50 -2.08
C GLN A 227 9.85 -8.65 -1.00
N LEU A 228 9.20 -7.55 -0.64
CA LEU A 228 9.75 -6.57 0.31
C LEU A 228 9.80 -7.13 1.74
N HIS A 229 10.81 -6.70 2.48
CA HIS A 229 10.94 -6.91 3.92
C HIS A 229 9.97 -6.00 4.69
N GLU A 230 9.72 -6.30 5.96
CA GLU A 230 8.88 -5.46 6.82
C GLU A 230 9.44 -4.05 6.97
N GLU A 231 10.76 -3.90 7.09
CA GLU A 231 11.45 -2.61 7.17
C GLU A 231 11.20 -1.75 5.92
N GLU A 232 11.19 -2.38 4.74
CA GLU A 232 10.93 -1.69 3.47
C GLU A 232 9.47 -1.23 3.40
N TYR A 233 8.51 -2.03 3.89
CA TYR A 233 7.10 -1.61 3.98
C TYR A 233 6.88 -0.47 4.98
N VAL A 234 7.50 -0.49 6.15
CA VAL A 234 7.32 0.62 7.13
C VAL A 234 7.99 1.91 6.66
N LEU A 235 9.11 1.81 5.94
CA LEU A 235 9.73 2.98 5.28
C LEU A 235 8.87 3.50 4.13
N MET A 236 8.23 2.63 3.33
CA MET A 236 7.22 3.05 2.35
C MET A 236 6.03 3.78 3.00
N GLN A 237 5.53 3.26 4.13
CA GLN A 237 4.47 3.92 4.90
C GLN A 237 4.91 5.30 5.40
N ALA A 238 6.14 5.43 5.91
CA ALA A 238 6.69 6.71 6.34
C ALA A 238 6.82 7.71 5.19
N ILE A 239 7.41 7.31 4.05
CA ILE A 239 7.55 8.19 2.87
C ILE A 239 6.17 8.65 2.36
N SER A 240 5.16 7.78 2.35
CA SER A 240 3.78 8.13 1.97
C SER A 240 3.10 9.06 2.99
N LEU A 241 3.33 8.85 4.30
CA LEU A 241 2.77 9.68 5.37
C LEU A 241 3.36 11.09 5.35
N PHE A 242 4.68 11.22 5.30
CA PHE A 242 5.40 12.50 5.31
C PHE A 242 5.51 13.08 3.90
N SER A 243 4.37 13.32 3.27
CA SER A 243 4.31 13.87 1.93
C SER A 243 4.11 15.39 1.99
N PRO A 244 5.10 16.22 1.62
CA PRO A 244 5.00 17.66 1.77
C PRO A 244 3.95 18.29 0.84
N ASP A 245 3.55 17.58 -0.21
CA ASP A 245 2.61 18.02 -1.23
C ASP A 245 1.13 17.75 -0.91
N ARG A 246 0.80 17.31 0.32
CA ARG A 246 -0.61 17.12 0.71
C ARG A 246 -1.33 18.48 0.87
N PRO A 247 -2.60 18.59 0.41
CA PRO A 247 -3.41 19.78 0.65
C PRO A 247 -3.52 20.10 2.14
N GLY A 248 -3.30 21.37 2.51
CA GLY A 248 -3.44 21.85 3.89
C GLY A 248 -2.18 21.73 4.76
N VAL A 249 -1.09 21.14 4.26
CA VAL A 249 0.22 21.16 4.95
C VAL A 249 0.78 22.59 4.93
N VAL A 250 1.31 23.04 6.06
CA VAL A 250 1.89 24.36 6.27
C VAL A 250 3.42 24.28 6.36
N GLN A 251 3.96 23.34 7.14
CA GLN A 251 5.42 23.16 7.30
C GLN A 251 6.03 22.31 6.16
N HIS A 252 5.80 22.71 4.91
CA HIS A 252 6.28 21.97 3.73
C HIS A 252 7.77 21.59 3.80
N HIS A 253 8.63 22.52 4.22
CA HIS A 253 10.08 22.29 4.27
C HIS A 253 10.47 21.22 5.30
N VAL A 254 9.83 21.21 6.47
CA VAL A 254 10.11 20.22 7.52
C VAL A 254 9.64 18.83 7.08
N VAL A 255 8.43 18.75 6.50
CA VAL A 255 7.90 17.48 6.00
C VAL A 255 8.73 16.94 4.84
N ASP A 256 9.21 17.80 3.94
CA ASP A 256 10.08 17.43 2.81
C ASP A 256 11.41 16.85 3.29
N GLN A 257 12.07 17.50 4.26
CA GLN A 257 13.29 16.98 4.88
C GLN A 257 13.05 15.61 5.55
N LEU A 258 11.95 15.45 6.29
CA LEU A 258 11.58 14.16 6.89
C LEU A 258 11.39 13.09 5.81
N GLN A 259 10.66 13.39 4.74
CA GLN A 259 10.45 12.47 3.62
C GLN A 259 11.77 12.02 2.99
N GLU A 260 12.67 12.98 2.75
CA GLU A 260 14.01 12.74 2.19
C GLU A 260 14.82 11.82 3.10
N GLN A 261 14.81 12.05 4.42
CA GLN A 261 15.51 11.18 5.37
C GLN A 261 14.98 9.74 5.36
N PHE A 262 13.66 9.55 5.29
CA PHE A 262 13.09 8.19 5.15
C PHE A 262 13.47 7.54 3.82
N ALA A 263 13.49 8.30 2.72
CA ALA A 263 13.89 7.80 1.40
C ALA A 263 15.38 7.42 1.34
N ILE A 264 16.26 8.23 1.91
CA ILE A 264 17.70 7.93 2.05
C ILE A 264 17.89 6.68 2.91
N THR A 265 17.16 6.58 4.03
CA THR A 265 17.20 5.41 4.92
C THR A 265 16.77 4.13 4.20
N LEU A 266 15.70 4.18 3.40
CA LEU A 266 15.27 3.05 2.57
C LEU A 266 16.31 2.65 1.54
N LYS A 267 16.91 3.62 0.84
CA LYS A 267 17.95 3.36 -0.14
C LYS A 267 19.16 2.68 0.52
N ALA A 268 19.63 3.22 1.64
CA ALA A 268 20.74 2.66 2.40
C ALA A 268 20.41 1.26 2.93
N TYR A 269 19.18 1.03 3.44
CA TYR A 269 18.75 -0.28 3.92
C TYR A 269 18.83 -1.34 2.80
N ILE A 270 18.36 -1.01 1.60
CA ILE A 270 18.43 -1.89 0.43
C ILE A 270 19.89 -2.17 0.05
N GLU A 271 20.74 -1.14 0.00
CA GLU A 271 22.16 -1.29 -0.36
C GLU A 271 22.93 -2.17 0.64
N CYS A 272 22.64 -2.03 1.94
CA CYS A 272 23.28 -2.84 2.99
C CYS A 272 22.75 -4.28 3.07
N ASN A 273 21.43 -4.49 2.92
CA ASN A 273 20.80 -5.78 3.20
C ASN A 273 20.51 -6.62 1.94
N ARG A 274 20.56 -6.02 0.75
CA ARG A 274 20.27 -6.67 -0.54
C ARG A 274 21.35 -6.39 -1.60
N PRO A 275 22.62 -6.80 -1.37
CA PRO A 275 23.75 -6.44 -2.23
C PRO A 275 23.72 -7.10 -3.62
N GLN A 276 22.79 -8.02 -3.89
CA GLN A 276 22.70 -8.71 -5.17
C GLN A 276 22.34 -7.73 -6.30
N SER A 277 22.97 -7.88 -7.47
CA SER A 277 22.72 -7.03 -8.65
C SER A 277 21.25 -6.99 -9.09
N ALA A 278 20.48 -8.04 -8.80
CA ALA A 278 19.03 -8.11 -9.03
C ALA A 278 18.24 -7.00 -8.30
N HIS A 279 18.75 -6.51 -7.16
CA HIS A 279 18.12 -5.48 -6.33
C HIS A 279 18.62 -4.06 -6.61
N ARG A 280 19.54 -3.89 -7.58
CA ARG A 280 20.13 -2.57 -7.93
C ARG A 280 19.11 -1.46 -8.17
N PHE A 281 17.94 -1.79 -8.70
CA PHE A 281 16.88 -0.83 -9.00
C PHE A 281 15.66 -0.96 -8.06
N LEU A 282 15.77 -1.71 -6.96
CA LEU A 282 14.65 -1.96 -6.06
C LEU A 282 14.12 -0.66 -5.44
N PHE A 283 15.02 0.22 -4.97
CA PHE A 283 14.64 1.55 -4.46
C PHE A 283 13.80 2.34 -5.47
N LEU A 284 14.24 2.42 -6.73
CA LEU A 284 13.52 3.14 -7.79
C LEU A 284 12.16 2.49 -8.10
N LYS A 285 12.08 1.15 -8.06
CA LYS A 285 10.81 0.43 -8.22
C LYS A 285 9.85 0.75 -7.08
N ILE A 286 10.33 0.81 -5.84
CA ILE A 286 9.51 1.18 -4.68
C ILE A 286 9.00 2.62 -4.82
N MET A 287 9.85 3.57 -5.18
CA MET A 287 9.43 4.96 -5.41
C MET A 287 8.39 5.06 -6.53
N ALA A 288 8.56 4.31 -7.63
CA ALA A 288 7.56 4.23 -8.69
C ALA A 288 6.22 3.67 -8.21
N MET A 289 6.23 2.65 -7.32
CA MET A 289 5.01 2.12 -6.70
C MET A 289 4.32 3.17 -5.81
N LEU A 290 5.07 3.98 -5.06
CA LEU A 290 4.50 5.07 -4.25
C LEU A 290 3.85 6.14 -5.14
N THR A 291 4.47 6.50 -6.26
CA THR A 291 3.89 7.44 -7.24
C THR A 291 2.61 6.89 -7.88
N GLU A 292 2.59 5.61 -8.25
CA GLU A 292 1.39 4.96 -8.76
C GLU A 292 0.27 4.98 -7.69
N LEU A 293 0.62 4.70 -6.43
CA LEU A 293 -0.31 4.70 -5.31
C LEU A 293 -0.95 6.07 -5.07
N ARG A 294 -0.23 7.18 -5.27
CA ARG A 294 -0.81 8.54 -5.26
C ARG A 294 -1.91 8.70 -6.30
N SER A 295 -1.69 8.17 -7.50
CA SER A 295 -2.66 8.23 -8.60
C SER A 295 -3.91 7.38 -8.30
N ILE A 296 -3.70 6.18 -7.74
CA ILE A 296 -4.78 5.30 -7.29
C ILE A 296 -5.60 5.96 -6.17
N ASN A 297 -4.95 6.63 -5.22
CA ASN A 297 -5.63 7.35 -4.13
C ASN A 297 -6.58 8.44 -4.66
N ALA A 298 -6.12 9.25 -5.62
CA ALA A 298 -6.95 10.28 -6.24
C ALA A 298 -8.18 9.68 -6.96
N GLN A 299 -7.98 8.61 -7.74
CA GLN A 299 -9.07 7.91 -8.42
C GLN A 299 -10.05 7.26 -7.43
N HIS A 300 -9.53 6.61 -6.38
CA HIS A 300 -10.33 5.98 -5.34
C HIS A 300 -11.22 7.02 -4.62
N THR A 301 -10.67 8.17 -4.26
CA THR A 301 -11.43 9.24 -3.61
C THR A 301 -12.59 9.70 -4.48
N GLN A 302 -12.38 9.90 -5.78
CA GLN A 302 -13.46 10.26 -6.71
C GLN A 302 -14.52 9.15 -6.85
N ARG A 303 -14.10 7.88 -6.91
CA ARG A 303 -15.03 6.72 -6.94
C ARG A 303 -15.87 6.66 -5.67
N LEU A 304 -15.25 6.82 -4.51
CA LEU A 304 -15.92 6.80 -3.21
C LEU A 304 -16.98 7.90 -3.12
N LEU A 305 -16.65 9.12 -3.53
CA LEU A 305 -17.59 10.25 -3.54
C LEU A 305 -18.79 9.99 -4.46
N ARG A 306 -18.58 9.43 -5.66
CA ARG A 306 -19.68 9.06 -6.57
C ARG A 306 -20.59 7.98 -5.98
N ILE A 307 -20.01 6.97 -5.32
CA ILE A 307 -20.79 5.92 -4.67
C ILE A 307 -21.59 6.51 -3.51
N GLN A 308 -20.96 7.35 -2.68
CA GLN A 308 -21.57 7.99 -1.52
C GLN A 308 -22.73 8.92 -1.90
N ASP A 309 -22.65 9.62 -3.04
CA ASP A 309 -23.72 10.48 -3.60
C ASP A 309 -24.99 9.68 -3.93
N ILE A 310 -24.86 8.44 -4.40
CA ILE A 310 -26.00 7.57 -4.73
C ILE A 310 -26.45 6.72 -3.55
N HIS A 311 -25.50 6.21 -2.77
CA HIS A 311 -25.74 5.27 -1.70
C HIS A 311 -24.83 5.59 -0.50
N PRO A 312 -25.31 6.41 0.46
CA PRO A 312 -24.54 6.75 1.65
C PRO A 312 -24.15 5.51 2.45
N PHE A 313 -22.85 5.31 2.68
CA PHE A 313 -22.32 4.13 3.38
C PHE A 313 -21.12 4.43 4.29
N ALA A 314 -20.43 5.56 4.05
CA ALA A 314 -19.25 5.97 4.80
C ALA A 314 -19.56 6.14 6.30
N THR A 315 -18.63 5.70 7.16
CA THR A 315 -18.71 5.97 8.60
C THR A 315 -18.32 7.43 8.92
N PRO A 316 -18.61 7.96 10.12
CA PRO A 316 -18.22 9.32 10.49
C PRO A 316 -16.72 9.58 10.30
N LEU A 317 -15.86 8.62 10.67
CA LEU A 317 -14.42 8.75 10.50
C LEU A 317 -13.98 8.76 9.03
N MET A 318 -14.68 8.01 8.17
CA MET A 318 -14.44 8.07 6.73
C MET A 318 -14.87 9.42 6.15
N GLN A 319 -16.00 9.97 6.61
CA GLN A 319 -16.47 11.29 6.16
C GLN A 319 -15.44 12.38 6.49
N GLU A 320 -14.89 12.38 7.71
CA GLU A 320 -13.86 13.32 8.14
C GLU A 320 -12.59 13.25 7.27
N LEU A 321 -12.13 12.04 6.93
CA LEU A 321 -10.89 11.83 6.17
C LEU A 321 -11.05 12.11 4.67
N PHE A 322 -12.14 11.65 4.08
CA PHE A 322 -12.41 11.82 2.65
C PHE A 322 -13.15 13.12 2.34
N SER A 323 -13.33 14.01 3.34
CA SER A 323 -14.01 15.30 3.22
C SER A 323 -15.39 15.17 2.57
N ILE A 324 -16.12 14.14 2.97
CA ILE A 324 -17.50 13.91 2.53
C ILE A 324 -18.36 14.89 3.33
N THR A 325 -18.86 15.93 2.67
CA THR A 325 -19.80 16.87 3.28
C THR A 325 -21.16 16.21 3.44
N ASP A 326 -21.78 16.34 4.62
CA ASP A 326 -23.21 16.09 4.77
C ASP A 326 -23.96 17.09 3.86
N SER A 327 -24.75 16.57 2.92
CA SER A 327 -25.53 17.38 1.98
C SER A 327 -26.94 17.64 2.50
#